data_AF-A0A2E5XH20-F1
#
_entry.id   AF-A0A2E5XH20-F1
#
_cell.length_a   1.000
_cell.length_b   1.000
_cell.length_c   1.000
_cell.angle_alpha   90.00
_cell.angle_beta   90.00
_cell.angle_gamma   90.00
#
_symmetry.space_group_name_H-M   'P 1'
#
loop_
_entity.id
_entity.type
_entity.pdbx_description
1 polymer ?
#
loop_
_entity_poly.entity_id
_entity_poly.type
_entity_poly.pdbx_seq_one_letter_code
_entity_poly.pdbx_strand_id
1 'polypeptide(L)'
;MADLLKLPSDREDATFRDGFWKWVNLLARGDFGAAVDAIQWGEGTIMSPEQLEKRIASFFNDADHMVPIIPNQRLLELIDEKMEVEWCVDEISGEEEDGWAMALLPVSPEPHRAREDDVSLMGIAVSFFLVREGAHHVLEFERFHA
;
A
#
# COMPACT_ATOMS: atom_id res chain seq x y z
N MET A 1 3.21 2.11 -21.01
CA MET A 1 3.93 2.74 -19.89
C MET A 1 2.86 3.07 -18.89
N ALA A 2 2.72 2.26 -17.83
CA ALA A 2 1.96 2.73 -16.69
C ALA A 2 2.90 3.62 -15.87
N ASP A 3 2.34 4.70 -15.36
CA ASP A 3 3.09 5.77 -14.70
C ASP A 3 3.01 5.58 -13.18
N LEU A 4 4.14 5.81 -12.50
CA LEU A 4 4.21 5.89 -11.04
C LEU A 4 3.10 6.79 -10.50
N LEU A 5 2.48 6.39 -9.39
CA LEU A 5 1.55 7.25 -8.65
C LEU A 5 2.29 8.46 -8.11
N LYS A 6 2.14 9.59 -8.79
CA LYS A 6 2.66 10.89 -8.36
C LYS A 6 1.70 11.51 -7.35
N LEU A 7 2.16 11.61 -6.11
CA LEU A 7 1.43 12.21 -5.01
C LEU A 7 1.83 13.68 -4.85
N PRO A 8 0.93 14.55 -4.34
CA PRO A 8 1.31 15.87 -3.87
C PRO A 8 2.51 15.84 -2.92
N SER A 9 3.34 16.88 -2.97
CA SER A 9 4.47 17.05 -2.04
C SER A 9 4.10 17.87 -0.80
N ASP A 10 2.82 17.88 -0.43
CA ASP A 10 2.25 18.72 0.65
C ASP A 10 2.52 18.19 2.06
N ARG A 11 3.01 16.94 2.16
CA ARG A 11 3.36 16.26 3.42
C ARG A 11 2.18 16.09 4.36
N GLU A 12 1.03 15.79 3.79
CA GLU A 12 -0.16 15.45 4.55
C GLU A 12 -0.33 13.93 4.63
N ASP A 13 -0.69 13.40 5.80
CA ASP A 13 -1.02 11.98 5.97
C ASP A 13 -2.15 11.55 5.01
N ALA A 14 -3.06 12.48 4.69
CA ALA A 14 -4.11 12.30 3.71
C ALA A 14 -3.57 11.97 2.31
N THR A 15 -2.40 12.50 1.95
CA THR A 15 -1.73 12.26 0.67
C THR A 15 -1.19 10.82 0.60
N PHE A 16 -0.57 10.32 1.68
CA PHE A 16 -0.19 8.91 1.77
C PHE A 16 -1.43 8.00 1.67
N ARG A 17 -2.48 8.31 2.44
CA ARG A 17 -3.72 7.53 2.47
C ARG A 17 -4.36 7.42 1.08
N ASP A 18 -4.45 8.52 0.33
CA ASP A 18 -4.98 8.52 -1.03
C ASP A 18 -4.11 7.67 -1.98
N GLY A 19 -2.78 7.80 -1.89
CA GLY A 19 -1.85 6.97 -2.66
C GLY A 19 -1.98 5.48 -2.36
N PHE A 20 -2.03 5.13 -1.08
CA PHE A 20 -2.21 3.76 -0.62
C PHE A 20 -3.52 3.17 -1.16
N TRP A 21 -4.65 3.86 -1.01
CA TRP A 21 -5.93 3.34 -1.50
C TRP A 21 -6.02 3.27 -3.02
N LYS A 22 -5.33 4.15 -3.77
CA LYS A 22 -5.19 4.00 -5.23
C LYS A 22 -4.47 2.70 -5.57
N TRP A 23 -3.38 2.40 -4.88
CA TRP A 23 -2.64 1.14 -5.07
C TRP A 23 -3.48 -0.09 -4.70
N VAL A 24 -4.16 -0.07 -3.54
CA VAL A 24 -5.08 -1.16 -3.13
C VAL A 24 -6.21 -1.36 -4.15
N ASN A 25 -6.75 -0.29 -4.73
CA ASN A 25 -7.78 -0.40 -5.77
C ASN A 25 -7.28 -1.12 -7.04
N LEU A 26 -6.01 -0.97 -7.41
CA LEU A 26 -5.42 -1.72 -8.54
C LEU A 26 -5.35 -3.21 -8.20
N LEU A 27 -4.82 -3.52 -7.01
CA LEU A 27 -4.73 -4.89 -6.49
C LEU A 27 -6.09 -5.58 -6.39
N ALA A 28 -7.09 -4.90 -5.82
CA ALA A 28 -8.44 -5.45 -5.63
C ALA A 28 -9.19 -5.70 -6.94
N ARG A 29 -8.74 -5.10 -8.05
CA ARG A 29 -9.26 -5.36 -9.41
C ARG A 29 -8.50 -6.47 -10.13
N GLY A 30 -7.46 -7.04 -9.50
CA GLY A 30 -6.57 -8.02 -10.11
C GLY A 30 -5.56 -7.42 -11.09
N ASP A 31 -5.40 -6.09 -11.13
CA ASP A 31 -4.45 -5.42 -12.02
C ASP A 31 -3.06 -5.33 -11.36
N PHE A 32 -2.43 -6.49 -11.18
CA PHE A 32 -1.09 -6.57 -10.58
C PHE A 32 -0.01 -5.93 -11.44
N GLY A 33 -0.22 -5.85 -12.77
CA GLY A 33 0.64 -5.11 -13.68
C GLY A 33 0.67 -3.62 -13.33
N ALA A 34 -0.49 -2.99 -13.32
CA ALA A 34 -0.59 -1.60 -12.93
C ALA A 34 -0.18 -1.35 -11.48
N ALA A 35 -0.44 -2.29 -10.55
CA ALA A 35 -0.05 -2.15 -9.15
C ALA A 35 1.49 -2.19 -8.96
N VAL A 36 2.20 -3.01 -9.74
CA VAL A 36 3.67 -3.03 -9.75
C VAL A 36 4.22 -1.73 -10.33
N ASP A 37 3.65 -1.23 -11.43
CA ASP A 37 4.10 0.00 -12.09
C ASP A 37 3.72 1.28 -11.33
N ALA A 38 2.72 1.21 -10.45
CA ALA A 38 2.20 2.34 -9.69
C ALA A 38 3.11 2.82 -8.55
N ILE A 39 4.08 2.01 -8.13
CA ILE A 39 4.96 2.32 -7.00
C ILE A 39 6.42 2.10 -7.39
N GLN A 40 7.31 2.75 -6.66
CA GLN A 40 8.74 2.52 -6.78
C GLN A 40 9.10 1.26 -6.00
N TRP A 41 10.03 0.47 -6.55
CA TRP A 41 10.61 -0.67 -5.86
C TRP A 41 12.03 -0.29 -5.47
N GLY A 42 12.41 -0.52 -4.22
CA GLY A 42 13.74 -0.18 -3.71
C GLY A 42 14.87 -0.80 -4.55
N GLU A 43 16.05 -0.19 -4.50
CA GLU A 43 17.20 -0.55 -5.36
C GLU A 43 17.49 -2.07 -5.34
N GLY A 44 17.61 -2.65 -6.54
CA GLY A 44 17.85 -4.09 -6.72
C GLY A 44 16.62 -4.99 -6.53
N THR A 45 15.45 -4.43 -6.22
CA THR A 45 14.20 -5.17 -6.15
C THR A 45 13.56 -5.23 -7.53
N ILE A 46 13.37 -6.45 -8.03
CA ILE A 46 12.57 -6.71 -9.23
C ILE A 46 11.34 -7.47 -8.75
N MET A 47 10.16 -6.86 -8.87
CA MET A 47 8.88 -7.49 -8.59
C MET A 47 8.11 -7.64 -9.89
N SER A 48 7.76 -8.87 -10.25
CA SER A 48 6.79 -9.15 -11.31
C SER A 48 5.36 -9.16 -10.77
N PRO A 49 4.35 -8.93 -11.62
CA PRO A 49 2.94 -9.04 -11.22
C PRO A 49 2.62 -10.38 -10.54
N GLU A 50 3.11 -11.48 -11.10
CA GLU A 50 2.89 -12.84 -10.56
C GLU A 50 3.60 -13.06 -9.23
N GLN A 51 4.78 -12.45 -9.02
CA GLN A 51 5.49 -12.50 -7.75
C GLN A 51 4.72 -11.75 -6.66
N LEU A 52 4.17 -10.57 -6.99
CA LEU A 52 3.36 -9.78 -6.05
C LEU A 52 2.06 -10.51 -5.70
N GLU A 53 1.35 -11.01 -6.70
CA GLU A 53 0.13 -11.80 -6.52
C GLU A 53 0.39 -13.01 -5.62
N LYS A 54 1.41 -13.81 -5.94
CA LYS A 54 1.78 -14.98 -5.14
C LYS A 54 2.14 -14.60 -3.71
N ARG A 55 2.90 -13.53 -3.52
CA ARG A 55 3.37 -13.10 -2.20
C ARG A 55 2.21 -12.68 -1.29
N ILE A 56 1.19 -12.01 -1.84
CA ILE A 56 -0.03 -11.67 -1.10
C ILE A 56 -0.85 -12.93 -0.84
N ALA A 57 -1.09 -13.74 -1.88
CA ALA A 57 -1.92 -14.92 -1.81
C ALA A 57 -1.46 -15.94 -0.76
N SER A 58 -0.14 -16.12 -0.61
CA SER A 58 0.44 -17.09 0.32
C SER A 58 0.89 -16.48 1.64
N PHE A 59 0.56 -15.22 1.92
CA PHE A 59 1.12 -14.49 3.06
C PHE A 59 0.88 -15.18 4.41
N PHE A 60 -0.33 -15.71 4.64
CA PHE A 60 -0.70 -16.42 5.88
C PHE A 60 -0.48 -17.94 5.83
N ASN A 61 0.38 -18.43 4.92
CA ASN A 61 0.65 -19.84 4.60
C ASN A 61 -0.55 -20.60 3.99
N ASP A 62 -0.51 -20.82 2.68
CA ASP A 62 -1.18 -21.76 1.74
C ASP A 62 -2.58 -22.39 2.02
N ALA A 63 -3.16 -22.31 3.20
CA ALA A 63 -4.47 -22.88 3.53
C ALA A 63 -5.62 -22.09 2.92
N ASP A 64 -5.46 -20.76 2.80
CA ASP A 64 -6.47 -19.84 2.27
C ASP A 64 -5.83 -18.87 1.27
N HIS A 65 -6.31 -18.87 0.03
CA HIS A 65 -5.85 -17.95 -1.02
C HIS A 65 -6.35 -16.54 -0.70
N MET A 66 -5.44 -15.67 -0.27
CA MET A 66 -5.78 -14.30 0.09
C MET A 66 -5.85 -13.40 -1.12
N VAL A 67 -6.96 -12.67 -1.26
CA VAL A 67 -7.15 -11.72 -2.34
C VAL A 67 -7.27 -10.31 -1.74
N PRO A 68 -6.55 -9.30 -2.28
CA PRO A 68 -6.77 -7.90 -1.96
C PRO A 68 -8.23 -7.48 -2.18
N ILE A 69 -8.78 -6.67 -1.29
CA ILE A 69 -10.17 -6.23 -1.35
C ILE A 69 -10.31 -4.73 -1.09
N ILE A 70 -11.46 -4.16 -1.46
CA ILE A 70 -11.94 -2.89 -0.92
C ILE A 70 -13.03 -3.22 0.10
N PRO A 71 -12.78 -3.01 1.40
CA PRO A 71 -13.72 -3.37 2.45
C PRO A 71 -14.89 -2.37 2.51
N ASN A 72 -15.85 -2.61 3.40
CA ASN A 72 -16.88 -1.63 3.68
C ASN A 72 -16.34 -0.38 4.41
N GLN A 73 -17.15 0.68 4.45
CA GLN A 73 -16.75 1.99 4.97
C GLN A 73 -16.24 1.94 6.42
N ARG A 74 -16.88 1.15 7.29
CA ARG A 74 -16.50 1.02 8.70
C ARG A 74 -15.09 0.46 8.87
N LEU A 75 -14.73 -0.53 8.05
CA LEU A 75 -13.41 -1.17 8.10
C LEU A 75 -12.35 -0.33 7.41
N LEU A 76 -12.72 0.39 6.35
CA LEU A 76 -11.87 1.40 5.73
C LEU A 76 -11.44 2.45 6.77
N GLU A 77 -12.39 3.00 7.53
CA GLU A 77 -12.11 3.97 8.60
C GLU A 77 -11.17 3.41 9.68
N LEU A 78 -11.35 2.14 10.05
CA LEU A 78 -10.47 1.47 11.02
C LEU A 78 -9.06 1.30 10.47
N ILE A 79 -8.92 0.92 9.20
CA ILE A 79 -7.60 0.80 8.55
C ILE A 79 -6.93 2.17 8.49
N ASP A 80 -7.67 3.21 8.11
CA ASP A 80 -7.17 4.59 8.05
C ASP A 80 -6.72 5.12 9.42
N GLU A 81 -7.42 4.76 10.50
CA GLU A 81 -7.03 5.08 11.88
C GLU A 81 -5.74 4.36 12.31
N LYS A 82 -5.46 3.19 11.71
CA LYS A 82 -4.27 2.39 12.00
C LYS A 82 -3.07 2.72 11.11
N MET A 83 -3.22 3.62 10.14
CA MET A 83 -2.10 4.07 9.34
C MET A 83 -1.14 4.89 10.20
N GLU A 84 0.14 4.62 10.05
CA GLU A 84 1.22 5.37 10.68
C GLU A 84 1.99 6.09 9.58
N VAL A 85 2.26 7.39 9.77
CA VAL A 85 3.04 8.22 8.86
C VAL A 85 4.02 9.03 9.70
N GLU A 86 5.29 8.96 9.34
CA GLU A 86 6.37 9.72 9.96
C GLU A 86 7.14 10.47 8.88
N TRP A 87 7.30 11.79 9.03
CA TRP A 87 8.08 12.61 8.11
C TRP A 87 9.50 12.81 8.65
N CYS A 88 10.49 12.53 7.83
CA CYS A 88 11.90 12.71 8.16
C CYS A 88 12.29 14.19 7.98
N VAL A 89 12.97 14.75 8.98
CA VAL A 89 13.54 16.11 8.93
C VAL A 89 15.04 16.01 8.69
N ASP A 90 15.56 16.72 7.69
CA ASP A 90 17.01 16.89 7.52
C ASP A 90 17.56 17.72 8.70
N GLU A 91 18.48 17.16 9.47
CA GLU A 91 18.97 17.77 10.71
C GLU A 91 19.82 19.03 10.49
N ILE A 92 20.29 19.27 9.26
CA ILE A 92 21.21 20.36 8.92
C ILE A 92 20.45 21.59 8.42
N SER A 93 19.49 21.38 7.54
CA SER A 93 18.63 22.39 6.92
C SER A 93 17.33 22.59 7.70
N GLY A 94 16.92 21.61 8.50
CA GLY A 94 15.60 21.57 9.15
C GLY A 94 14.45 21.35 8.18
N GLU A 95 14.72 21.02 6.91
CA GLU A 95 13.70 20.75 5.90
C GLU A 95 13.30 19.27 5.94
N GLU A 96 12.01 18.96 5.99
CA GLU A 96 11.59 17.57 5.76
C GLU A 96 11.86 17.18 4.30
N GLU A 97 12.30 15.95 4.03
CA GLU A 97 12.56 15.49 2.66
C GLU A 97 11.68 14.31 2.32
N ASP A 98 11.90 13.19 3.01
CA ASP A 98 11.21 11.93 2.80
C ASP A 98 10.36 11.56 4.02
N GLY A 99 9.59 10.50 3.92
CA GLY A 99 8.84 9.94 5.04
C GLY A 99 8.83 8.42 5.04
N TRP A 100 8.27 7.86 6.10
CA TRP A 100 7.99 6.45 6.24
C TRP A 100 6.51 6.29 6.59
N ALA A 101 5.86 5.29 6.03
CA ALA A 101 4.47 5.03 6.32
C ALA A 101 4.17 3.53 6.37
N MET A 102 3.21 3.17 7.20
CA MET A 102 2.72 1.81 7.36
C MET A 102 1.20 1.78 7.32
N ALA A 103 0.67 0.76 6.65
CA ALA A 103 -0.76 0.54 6.51
C ALA A 103 -1.08 -0.96 6.53
N LEU A 104 -2.36 -1.28 6.67
CA LEU A 104 -2.86 -2.65 6.56
C LEU A 104 -3.48 -2.84 5.18
N LEU A 105 -2.86 -3.67 4.33
CA LEU A 105 -3.46 -4.13 3.08
C LEU A 105 -4.61 -5.10 3.41
N PRO A 106 -5.87 -4.74 3.16
CA PRO A 106 -6.99 -5.63 3.46
C PRO A 106 -7.04 -6.78 2.46
N VAL A 107 -7.15 -8.00 2.98
CA VAL A 107 -7.26 -9.24 2.21
C VAL A 107 -8.36 -10.16 2.74
N SER A 108 -8.90 -11.00 1.87
CA SER A 108 -9.93 -11.98 2.23
C SER A 108 -9.85 -13.23 1.34
N PRO A 109 -10.17 -14.43 1.88
CA PRO A 109 -10.45 -15.62 1.07
C PRO A 109 -11.84 -15.58 0.41
N GLU A 110 -12.72 -14.67 0.84
CA GLU A 110 -14.09 -14.48 0.32
C GLU A 110 -14.26 -13.08 -0.30
N PRO A 111 -13.50 -12.69 -1.34
CA PRO A 111 -13.49 -11.32 -1.87
C PRO A 111 -14.87 -10.84 -2.37
N HIS A 112 -15.74 -11.77 -2.80
CA HIS A 112 -17.10 -11.48 -3.23
C HIS A 112 -18.02 -10.98 -2.09
N ARG A 113 -17.67 -11.27 -0.83
CA ARG A 113 -18.40 -10.86 0.37
C ARG A 113 -17.69 -9.75 1.14
N ALA A 114 -16.63 -9.15 0.59
CA ALA A 114 -15.77 -8.16 1.25
C ALA A 114 -16.49 -6.92 1.83
N ARG A 115 -17.75 -6.68 1.44
CA ARG A 115 -18.57 -5.56 1.94
C ARG A 115 -19.54 -5.96 3.06
N GLU A 116 -19.69 -7.25 3.34
CA GLU A 116 -20.56 -7.76 4.39
C GLU A 116 -19.90 -7.58 5.76
N ASP A 117 -20.67 -7.17 6.77
CA ASP A 117 -20.14 -6.86 8.10
C ASP A 117 -19.73 -8.09 8.92
N ASP A 118 -20.17 -9.29 8.52
CA ASP A 118 -19.89 -10.56 9.19
C ASP A 118 -18.62 -11.26 8.67
N VAL A 119 -18.02 -10.77 7.59
CA VAL A 119 -16.79 -11.35 7.04
C VAL A 119 -15.59 -10.91 7.86
N SER A 120 -14.84 -11.89 8.35
CA SER A 120 -13.55 -11.65 9.02
C SER A 120 -12.53 -11.19 7.99
N LEU A 121 -12.08 -9.95 8.08
CA LEU A 121 -11.02 -9.42 7.23
C LEU A 121 -9.65 -9.63 7.88
N MET A 122 -8.66 -9.94 7.05
CA MET A 122 -7.26 -9.95 7.46
C MET A 122 -6.54 -8.74 6.88
N GLY A 123 -5.54 -8.25 7.60
CA GLY A 123 -4.69 -7.14 7.17
C GLY A 123 -3.25 -7.62 7.07
N ILE A 124 -2.64 -7.46 5.90
CA ILE A 124 -1.20 -7.63 5.74
C ILE A 124 -0.56 -6.27 6.05
N ALA A 125 0.23 -6.19 7.12
CA ALA A 125 1.01 -4.99 7.40
C ALA A 125 2.04 -4.78 6.28
N VAL A 126 2.01 -3.60 5.68
CA VAL A 126 2.88 -3.18 4.58
C VAL A 126 3.42 -1.78 4.88
N SER A 127 4.71 -1.58 4.62
CA SER A 127 5.35 -0.28 4.76
C SER A 127 5.94 0.24 3.46
N PHE A 128 6.03 1.57 3.39
CA PHE A 128 6.52 2.34 2.27
C PHE A 128 7.43 3.45 2.77
N PHE A 129 8.41 3.82 1.95
CA PHE A 129 9.02 5.14 2.03
C PHE A 129 8.22 6.12 1.15
N LEU A 130 8.06 7.34 1.64
CA LEU A 130 7.52 8.48 0.90
C LEU A 130 8.70 9.25 0.35
N VAL A 131 9.07 9.00 -0.91
CA VAL A 131 10.31 9.53 -1.50
C VAL A 131 10.00 10.71 -2.39
N ARG A 132 10.74 11.80 -2.27
CA ARG A 132 10.57 12.97 -3.14
C ARG A 132 11.16 12.72 -4.53
N GLU A 133 10.31 12.86 -5.56
CA GLU A 133 10.70 12.81 -6.96
C GLU A 133 10.27 14.10 -7.69
N GLY A 134 11.18 15.09 -7.69
CA GLY A 134 10.91 16.42 -8.23
C GLY A 134 9.87 17.19 -7.41
N ALA A 135 8.70 17.44 -8.01
CA ALA A 135 7.58 18.17 -7.40
C ALA A 135 6.52 17.25 -6.75
N HIS A 136 6.81 15.96 -6.66
CA HIS A 136 5.88 14.93 -6.18
C HIS A 136 6.54 14.05 -5.12
N HIS A 137 5.73 13.39 -4.31
CA HIS A 137 6.16 12.17 -3.62
C HIS A 137 5.73 10.94 -4.42
N VAL A 138 6.49 9.86 -4.27
CA VAL A 138 6.12 8.52 -4.71
C VAL A 138 6.14 7.58 -3.52
N LEU A 139 5.33 6.51 -3.61
CA LEU A 139 5.42 5.41 -2.67
C LEU A 139 6.53 4.47 -3.14
N GLU A 140 7.57 4.30 -2.33
CA GLU A 140 8.57 3.26 -2.53
C GLU A 140 8.26 2.09 -1.59
N PHE A 141 8.08 0.90 -2.14
CA PHE A 141 7.80 -0.31 -1.36
C PHE A 141 9.00 -0.69 -0.49
N GLU A 142 8.78 -0.82 0.82
CA GLU A 142 9.78 -1.37 1.75
C GLU A 142 9.57 -2.88 1.92
N ARG A 143 8.48 -3.29 2.58
CA ARG A 143 8.22 -4.71 2.87
C ARG A 143 6.78 -5.01 3.27
N PHE A 144 6.44 -6.29 3.21
CA PHE A 144 5.35 -6.89 3.99
C PHE A 144 5.91 -7.41 5.32
N HIS A 145 5.21 -7.18 6.44
CA HIS A 145 5.64 -7.53 7.79
C HIS A 145 4.95 -8.81 8.27
N ALA A 146 5.72 -9.88 8.49
CA ALA A 146 5.25 -11.20 8.91
C ALA A 146 5.47 -11.45 10.42
#